data_AF-A0A9W6BC77-F1
#
_entry.id   AF-A0A9W6BC77-F1
#
_cell.length_a   1.000
_cell.length_b   1.000
_cell.length_c   1.000
_cell.angle_alpha   90.00
_cell.angle_beta   90.00
_cell.angle_gamma   90.00
#
_symmetry.space_group_name_H-M   'P 1'
#
loop_
_entity.id
_entity.type
_entity.pdbx_description
1 polymer ?
#
loop_
_entity_poly.entity_id
_entity_poly.type
_entity_poly.pdbx_seq_one_letter_code
_entity_poly.pdbx_strand_id
1 'polypeptide(L)'
;MDTAARIRSGLSYAEYQVGDQLQTEAEETEASQQQASSGGARSAARRLPEQLDPVTWGLDRIDQAKLPLDQIYHYDSVGTGVHVYILDSGIRATHQQFRIMAPAYIQKQGQPIQTVNGTRVVAGFSAYGGTGPDSTTDDCFGHGTHVAATIGGLDNGVAKNVTLHPVKASATQLL
;
A
#
# COMPACT_ATOMS: atom_id res chain seq x y z
N MET A 1 25.95 20.49 38.79
CA MET A 1 26.21 19.81 37.50
C MET A 1 24.87 19.27 37.04
N ASP A 2 24.18 20.05 36.21
CA ASP A 2 22.89 19.73 35.63
C ASP A 2 23.01 20.03 34.14
N THR A 3 22.71 19.06 33.28
CA THR A 3 22.84 19.18 31.83
C THR A 3 21.55 18.71 31.18
N ALA A 4 20.56 19.59 31.15
CA ALA A 4 19.48 19.53 30.18
C ALA A 4 19.96 20.14 28.85
N ALA A 5 19.94 19.36 27.76
CA ALA A 5 20.11 19.89 26.41
C ALA A 5 19.10 19.26 25.45
N ARG A 6 18.24 20.13 24.93
CA ARG A 6 17.16 19.91 23.98
C ARG A 6 17.67 20.23 22.58
N ILE A 7 17.61 19.30 21.61
CA ILE A 7 17.78 19.57 20.16
C ILE A 7 16.77 18.67 19.42
N ARG A 8 15.60 19.21 19.08
CA ARG A 8 15.14 19.72 17.77
C ARG A 8 14.95 18.65 16.69
N SER A 9 13.66 18.47 16.35
CA SER A 9 13.07 17.78 15.21
C SER A 9 13.67 18.23 13.88
N GLY A 10 14.11 17.26 13.07
CA GLY A 10 14.58 17.49 11.71
C GLY A 10 14.39 16.26 10.84
N LEU A 11 13.20 16.08 10.28
CA LEU A 11 13.00 15.38 9.03
C LEU A 11 12.17 16.31 8.13
N SER A 12 12.92 17.05 7.32
CA SER A 12 12.43 17.93 6.26
C SER A 12 11.70 17.10 5.21
N TYR A 13 10.49 17.52 4.82
CA TYR A 13 9.95 17.21 3.50
C TYR A 13 11.00 17.70 2.49
N ALA A 14 11.68 16.78 1.81
CA ALA A 14 12.56 17.15 0.71
C ALA A 14 11.67 17.46 -0.49
N GLU A 15 11.58 18.75 -0.78
CA GLU A 15 11.17 19.34 -2.04
C GLU A 15 12.03 18.72 -3.16
N TYR A 16 11.54 17.65 -3.77
CA TYR A 16 12.17 17.04 -4.94
C TYR A 16 11.87 17.97 -6.12
N GLN A 17 12.93 18.53 -6.72
CA GLN A 17 12.87 19.43 -7.87
C GLN A 17 12.38 18.64 -9.09
N VAL A 18 11.06 18.56 -9.27
CA VAL A 18 10.36 17.94 -10.40
C VAL A 18 9.77 19.04 -11.29
N GLY A 19 10.58 20.05 -11.66
CA GLY A 19 10.11 21.20 -12.43
C GLY A 19 10.27 21.01 -13.94
N ASP A 20 11.47 20.64 -14.39
CA ASP A 20 11.82 20.71 -15.81
C ASP A 20 11.51 19.44 -16.62
N GLN A 21 11.27 18.31 -15.97
CA GLN A 21 10.91 17.07 -16.67
C GLN A 21 9.39 16.88 -16.83
N LEU A 22 8.56 17.73 -16.20
CA LEU A 22 7.10 17.67 -16.33
C LEU A 22 6.56 18.44 -17.53
N GLN A 23 7.33 19.34 -18.13
CA GLN A 23 6.84 20.14 -19.26
C GLN A 23 6.97 19.39 -20.59
N THR A 24 8.05 18.62 -20.78
CA THR A 24 8.32 17.91 -22.04
C THR A 24 7.43 16.69 -22.27
N GLU A 25 6.96 16.02 -21.22
CA GLU A 25 6.04 14.87 -21.35
C GLU A 25 4.55 15.26 -21.40
N ALA A 26 4.23 16.48 -20.95
CA ALA A 26 2.87 17.03 -21.04
C ALA A 26 2.51 17.38 -22.50
N GLU A 27 3.44 17.90 -23.29
CA GLU A 27 3.18 18.34 -24.67
C GLU A 27 2.97 17.17 -25.66
N GLU A 28 3.66 16.03 -25.49
CA GLU A 28 3.40 14.83 -26.31
C GLU A 28 2.06 14.15 -25.96
N THR A 29 1.58 14.37 -24.73
CA THR A 29 0.30 13.83 -24.23
C THR A 29 -0.90 14.63 -24.71
N GLU A 30 -0.75 15.92 -25.04
CA GLU A 30 -1.82 16.76 -25.60
C GLU A 30 -2.04 16.55 -27.10
N ALA A 31 -0.98 16.26 -27.87
CA ALA A 31 -1.08 16.01 -29.31
C ALA A 31 -1.91 14.75 -29.66
N SER A 32 -1.98 13.78 -28.75
CA SER A 32 -2.78 12.56 -28.89
C SER A 32 -4.25 12.72 -28.44
N GLN A 33 -4.60 13.83 -27.77
CA GLN A 33 -5.95 14.08 -27.24
C GLN A 33 -6.90 14.75 -28.22
N GLN A 34 -6.41 15.33 -29.32
CA GLN A 34 -7.27 16.04 -30.29
C GLN A 34 -8.06 15.11 -31.23
N GLN A 35 -7.81 13.79 -31.25
CA GLN A 35 -8.53 12.85 -32.12
C GLN A 35 -9.75 12.15 -31.48
N ALA A 36 -10.04 12.35 -30.19
CA ALA A 36 -11.08 11.61 -29.47
C ALA A 36 -12.40 12.39 -29.21
N SER A 37 -12.68 13.47 -29.94
CA SER A 37 -13.80 14.39 -29.66
C SER A 37 -15.03 14.26 -30.57
N SER A 38 -15.39 13.05 -31.01
CA SER A 38 -16.67 12.81 -31.70
C SER A 38 -17.40 11.57 -31.19
N GLY A 39 -18.18 11.71 -30.12
CA GLY A 39 -19.11 10.67 -29.67
C GLY A 39 -19.37 10.75 -28.16
N GLY A 40 -20.58 11.15 -27.79
CA GLY A 40 -20.98 11.31 -26.39
C GLY A 40 -20.90 9.99 -25.59
N ALA A 41 -19.94 9.90 -24.68
CA ALA A 41 -19.94 8.97 -23.58
C ALA A 41 -19.86 9.79 -22.28
N ARG A 42 -20.79 9.52 -21.35
CA ARG A 42 -20.73 10.04 -19.98
C ARG A 42 -19.31 9.80 -19.45
N SER A 43 -18.62 10.84 -18.98
CA SER A 43 -17.28 10.73 -18.40
C SER A 43 -17.24 9.56 -17.43
N ALA A 44 -16.65 8.45 -17.87
CA ALA A 44 -16.29 7.37 -16.98
C ALA A 44 -15.33 7.99 -15.96
N ALA A 45 -15.77 8.07 -14.70
CA ALA A 45 -14.86 8.30 -13.60
C ALA A 45 -13.67 7.35 -13.83
N ARG A 46 -12.48 7.92 -13.91
CA ARG A 46 -11.24 7.20 -14.24
C ARG A 46 -11.14 5.97 -13.33
N ARG A 47 -11.51 4.79 -13.83
CA ARG A 47 -11.42 3.53 -13.11
C ARG A 47 -9.95 3.36 -12.75
N LEU A 48 -9.65 3.17 -11.47
CA LEU A 48 -8.30 2.79 -11.09
C LEU A 48 -7.98 1.46 -11.77
N PRO A 49 -6.70 1.18 -12.04
CA PRO A 49 -6.34 0.04 -12.85
C PRO A 49 -6.76 -1.27 -12.17
N GLU A 50 -7.40 -2.19 -12.90
CA GLU A 50 -7.84 -3.49 -12.39
C GLU A 50 -6.63 -4.38 -12.07
N GLN A 51 -6.76 -5.29 -11.09
CA GLN A 51 -5.76 -6.34 -10.91
C GLN A 51 -6.18 -7.56 -11.70
N LEU A 52 -5.20 -8.17 -12.38
CA LEU A 52 -5.38 -9.36 -13.20
C LEU A 52 -4.45 -10.47 -12.72
N ASP A 53 -4.63 -11.66 -13.30
CA ASP A 53 -3.94 -12.90 -12.95
C ASP A 53 -2.43 -12.67 -12.67
N PRO A 54 -1.92 -13.02 -11.47
CA PRO A 54 -2.63 -13.70 -10.37
C PRO A 54 -3.49 -12.79 -9.48
N VAL A 55 -4.76 -13.18 -9.35
CA VAL A 55 -5.71 -12.68 -8.35
C VAL A 55 -6.06 -13.84 -7.40
N THR A 56 -6.01 -13.60 -6.09
CA THR A 56 -6.46 -14.63 -5.13
C THR A 56 -7.97 -14.79 -5.22
N TRP A 57 -8.48 -16.01 -4.99
CA TRP A 57 -9.92 -16.27 -5.02
C TRP A 57 -10.73 -15.32 -4.13
N GLY A 58 -10.14 -14.85 -3.02
CA GLY A 58 -10.78 -13.95 -2.08
C GLY A 58 -11.02 -12.56 -2.69
N LEU A 59 -10.01 -12.01 -3.39
CA LEU A 59 -10.15 -10.72 -4.07
C LEU A 59 -11.12 -10.82 -5.25
N ASP A 60 -10.96 -11.84 -6.08
CA ASP A 60 -11.86 -12.19 -7.21
C ASP A 60 -13.31 -12.39 -6.74
N ARG A 61 -13.52 -12.90 -5.52
CA ARG A 61 -14.87 -13.11 -5.01
C ARG A 61 -15.57 -11.82 -4.59
N ILE A 62 -14.88 -10.85 -4.00
CA ILE A 62 -15.54 -9.77 -3.24
C ILE A 62 -16.08 -8.62 -4.10
N ASP A 63 -15.70 -8.52 -5.37
CA ASP A 63 -16.13 -7.46 -6.29
C ASP A 63 -17.24 -7.90 -7.26
N GLN A 64 -17.62 -9.18 -7.26
CA GLN A 64 -18.73 -9.73 -8.06
C GLN A 64 -19.86 -10.34 -7.21
N ALA A 65 -21.12 -10.24 -7.67
CA ALA A 65 -22.26 -10.79 -6.93
C ALA A 65 -22.52 -12.29 -7.18
N LYS A 66 -22.25 -12.77 -8.41
CA LYS A 66 -22.62 -14.11 -8.88
C LYS A 66 -21.38 -14.89 -9.28
N LEU A 67 -21.42 -16.21 -9.10
CA LEU A 67 -20.43 -17.14 -9.66
C LEU A 67 -20.69 -17.39 -11.16
N PRO A 68 -19.70 -17.91 -11.93
CA PRO A 68 -18.34 -18.27 -11.53
C PRO A 68 -17.43 -17.06 -11.32
N LEU A 69 -16.27 -17.28 -10.67
CA LEU A 69 -15.18 -16.30 -10.54
C LEU A 69 -14.61 -15.91 -11.91
N ASP A 70 -14.21 -14.65 -12.09
CA ASP A 70 -13.75 -14.12 -13.37
C ASP A 70 -12.24 -13.83 -13.44
N GLN A 71 -11.50 -14.04 -12.35
CA GLN A 71 -10.05 -13.82 -12.21
C GLN A 71 -9.62 -12.35 -12.34
N ILE A 72 -10.56 -11.43 -12.11
CA ILE A 72 -10.32 -9.99 -12.12
C ILE A 72 -10.69 -9.46 -10.74
N TYR A 73 -9.93 -8.49 -10.24
CA TYR A 73 -10.33 -7.71 -9.08
C TYR A 73 -10.43 -6.25 -9.46
N HIS A 74 -11.66 -5.77 -9.54
CA HIS A 74 -12.05 -4.39 -9.79
C HIS A 74 -12.05 -3.60 -8.47
N TYR A 75 -11.30 -2.51 -8.42
CA TYR A 75 -11.31 -1.58 -7.29
C TYR A 75 -11.29 -0.13 -7.77
N ASP A 76 -12.13 0.71 -7.16
CA ASP A 76 -12.22 2.13 -7.49
C ASP A 76 -11.34 3.02 -6.58
N SER A 77 -10.78 2.43 -5.52
CA SER A 77 -9.87 3.09 -4.58
C SER A 77 -8.80 2.13 -4.10
N VAL A 78 -7.63 2.67 -3.77
CA VAL A 78 -6.52 1.94 -3.13
C VAL A 78 -6.39 2.23 -1.64
N GLY A 79 -7.29 3.04 -1.06
CA GLY A 79 -7.24 3.37 0.37
C GLY A 79 -6.17 4.40 0.76
N THR A 80 -5.74 5.24 -0.20
CA THR A 80 -4.79 6.33 0.08
C THR A 80 -5.32 7.25 1.19
N GLY A 81 -4.47 7.54 2.19
CA GLY A 81 -4.83 8.37 3.34
C GLY A 81 -5.58 7.64 4.45
N VAL A 82 -5.91 6.35 4.28
CA VAL A 82 -6.52 5.53 5.33
C VAL A 82 -5.45 4.88 6.19
N HIS A 83 -5.64 4.94 7.50
CA HIS A 83 -4.82 4.26 8.51
C HIS A 83 -5.54 3.02 9.01
N VAL A 84 -4.83 1.90 9.06
CA VAL A 84 -5.34 0.61 9.56
C VAL A 84 -4.47 0.15 10.72
N TYR A 85 -5.10 -0.13 11.87
CA TYR A 85 -4.44 -0.65 13.07
C TYR A 85 -4.70 -2.15 13.17
N ILE A 86 -3.64 -2.94 13.26
CA ILE A 86 -3.72 -4.41 13.21
C ILE A 86 -3.32 -4.95 14.57
N LEU A 87 -4.32 -5.34 15.35
CA LEU A 87 -4.16 -5.96 16.66
C LEU A 87 -3.91 -7.47 16.48
N ASP A 88 -2.64 -7.87 16.42
CA ASP A 88 -2.25 -9.24 16.07
C ASP A 88 -0.84 -9.61 16.59
N SER A 89 -0.13 -10.54 15.94
CA SER A 89 1.23 -10.98 16.29
C SER A 89 2.35 -10.02 15.86
N GLY A 90 2.00 -8.84 15.35
CA GLY A 90 2.91 -7.86 14.75
C GLY A 90 2.83 -7.87 13.22
N ILE A 91 3.71 -7.11 12.56
CA ILE A 91 3.81 -7.11 11.09
C ILE A 91 5.29 -7.12 10.71
N ARG A 92 5.70 -8.03 9.83
CA ARG A 92 7.03 -7.98 9.22
C ARG A 92 7.08 -6.85 8.19
N ALA A 93 7.47 -5.66 8.63
CA ALA A 93 7.45 -4.43 7.82
C ALA A 93 8.26 -4.50 6.52
N THR A 94 9.27 -5.38 6.46
CA THR A 94 10.15 -5.60 5.31
C THR A 94 9.55 -6.51 4.22
N HIS A 95 8.36 -7.06 4.42
CA HIS A 95 7.72 -7.94 3.45
C HIS A 95 7.36 -7.18 2.16
N GLN A 96 7.59 -7.79 0.98
CA GLN A 96 7.42 -7.13 -0.32
C GLN A 96 5.98 -6.62 -0.57
N GLN A 97 4.99 -7.27 0.04
CA GLN A 97 3.58 -6.84 0.01
C GLN A 97 3.35 -5.42 0.54
N PHE A 98 4.26 -4.89 1.37
CA PHE A 98 4.10 -3.58 1.99
C PHE A 98 4.95 -2.48 1.36
N ARG A 99 5.67 -2.77 0.26
CA ARG A 99 6.45 -1.76 -0.47
C ARG A 99 5.56 -0.64 -0.97
N ILE A 100 6.04 0.60 -1.03
CA ILE A 100 5.25 1.77 -1.43
C ILE A 100 4.93 1.73 -2.94
N MET A 101 3.68 2.00 -3.32
CA MET A 101 3.27 2.12 -4.73
C MET A 101 3.86 3.38 -5.36
N ALA A 102 4.33 3.30 -6.60
CA ALA A 102 4.84 4.46 -7.33
C ALA A 102 3.72 5.50 -7.63
N PRO A 103 3.98 6.82 -7.56
CA PRO A 103 2.97 7.88 -7.69
C PRO A 103 2.22 7.97 -9.03
N ALA A 104 2.75 7.36 -10.09
CA ALA A 104 2.21 7.43 -11.46
C ALA A 104 1.82 6.05 -12.01
N TYR A 105 1.33 5.15 -11.16
CA TYR A 105 1.08 3.78 -11.59
C TYR A 105 -0.31 3.59 -12.23
N ILE A 106 -0.32 3.42 -13.56
CA ILE A 106 -1.39 2.71 -14.27
C ILE A 106 -0.98 1.24 -14.32
N GLN A 107 -1.68 0.31 -13.66
CA GLN A 107 -1.40 -1.12 -13.90
C GLN A 107 -1.64 -1.40 -15.37
N LYS A 108 -0.65 -2.02 -16.00
CA LYS A 108 -0.83 -2.66 -17.29
C LYS A 108 -1.04 -4.15 -17.05
N GLN A 109 -1.92 -4.76 -17.83
CA GLN A 109 -2.17 -6.20 -17.79
C GLN A 109 -0.86 -7.00 -17.85
N GLY A 110 -0.68 -7.91 -16.89
CA GLY A 110 0.51 -8.75 -16.78
C GLY A 110 1.79 -8.02 -16.36
N GLN A 111 1.72 -6.78 -15.85
CA GLN A 111 2.88 -6.06 -15.33
C GLN A 111 2.87 -6.00 -13.79
N PRO A 112 4.02 -6.23 -13.14
CA PRO A 112 4.11 -6.14 -11.69
C PRO A 112 3.86 -4.71 -11.22
N ILE A 113 3.25 -4.59 -10.03
CA ILE A 113 3.06 -3.29 -9.38
C ILE A 113 4.43 -2.61 -9.20
N GLN A 114 4.59 -1.45 -9.83
CA GLN A 114 5.80 -0.66 -9.67
C GLN A 114 5.86 -0.08 -8.27
N THR A 115 7.01 -0.25 -7.65
CA THR A 115 7.22 0.01 -6.23
C THR A 115 8.49 0.80 -6.02
N VAL A 116 8.46 1.73 -5.08
CA VAL A 116 9.63 2.47 -4.64
C VAL A 116 10.20 1.86 -3.35
N ASN A 117 11.42 2.26 -2.99
CA ASN A 117 12.03 1.84 -1.73
C ASN A 117 11.24 2.37 -0.53
N GLY A 118 11.10 1.54 0.49
CA GLY A 118 10.35 1.85 1.71
C GLY A 118 9.19 0.89 1.93
N THR A 119 8.45 1.13 3.01
CA THR A 119 7.31 0.32 3.44
C THR A 119 6.16 1.23 3.87
N ARG A 120 4.93 0.78 3.68
CA ARG A 120 3.70 1.39 4.21
C ARG A 120 3.41 0.99 5.65
N VAL A 121 4.19 0.07 6.23
CA VAL A 121 4.12 -0.26 7.65
C VAL A 121 4.91 0.80 8.41
N VAL A 122 4.23 1.52 9.31
CA VAL A 122 4.83 2.60 10.08
C VAL A 122 5.00 2.19 11.55
N ALA A 123 5.54 3.10 12.36
CA ALA A 123 5.67 2.87 13.79
C ALA A 123 4.32 2.47 14.42
N GLY A 124 4.39 1.48 15.32
CA GLY A 124 3.24 0.90 16.00
C GLY A 124 3.49 0.71 17.49
N PHE A 125 2.80 -0.26 18.08
CA PHE A 125 2.84 -0.57 19.51
C PHE A 125 3.04 -2.07 19.74
N SER A 126 3.82 -2.44 20.76
CA SER A 126 3.84 -3.80 21.31
C SER A 126 3.40 -3.78 22.76
N ALA A 127 2.48 -4.68 23.12
CA ALA A 127 2.03 -4.89 24.49
C ALA A 127 3.09 -5.61 25.35
N TYR A 128 4.11 -6.19 24.71
CA TYR A 128 5.20 -6.87 25.40
C TYR A 128 6.36 -5.88 25.54
N GLY A 129 6.72 -5.54 26.78
CA GLY A 129 7.88 -4.72 27.07
C GLY A 129 9.18 -5.53 27.14
N GLY A 130 10.29 -4.84 27.42
CA GLY A 130 11.57 -5.48 27.73
C GLY A 130 12.46 -5.76 26.52
N THR A 131 13.23 -6.85 26.59
CA THR A 131 14.19 -7.25 25.55
C THR A 131 13.76 -8.57 24.94
N GLY A 132 13.75 -8.66 23.61
CA GLY A 132 13.46 -9.91 22.90
C GLY A 132 12.70 -9.66 21.61
N PRO A 133 12.39 -10.73 20.85
CA PRO A 133 11.66 -10.61 19.59
C PRO A 133 10.25 -9.99 19.79
N ASP A 134 9.60 -10.30 20.91
CA ASP A 134 8.25 -9.80 21.20
C ASP A 134 8.22 -8.34 21.69
N SER A 135 9.36 -7.77 22.12
CA SER A 135 9.39 -6.37 22.55
C SER A 135 9.39 -5.36 21.41
N THR A 136 9.37 -5.86 20.17
CA THR A 136 9.21 -5.08 18.95
C THR A 136 7.83 -5.30 18.34
N THR A 137 7.50 -4.53 17.31
CA THR A 137 6.28 -4.74 16.51
C THR A 137 6.46 -5.76 15.39
N ASP A 138 7.67 -6.33 15.24
CA ASP A 138 7.92 -7.32 14.20
C ASP A 138 7.16 -8.60 14.48
N ASP A 139 6.70 -9.21 13.38
CA ASP A 139 5.98 -10.46 13.42
C ASP A 139 6.95 -11.64 13.42
N CYS A 140 6.82 -12.50 14.43
CA CYS A 140 7.60 -13.72 14.57
C CYS A 140 6.75 -14.99 14.43
N PHE A 141 5.44 -14.84 14.21
CA PHE A 141 4.50 -15.96 14.03
C PHE A 141 3.96 -16.05 12.61
N GLY A 142 3.73 -14.90 11.97
CA GLY A 142 3.28 -14.77 10.58
C GLY A 142 1.80 -14.42 10.43
N HIS A 143 0.97 -14.63 11.46
CA HIS A 143 -0.48 -14.38 11.40
C HIS A 143 -0.78 -12.89 11.15
N GLY A 144 -0.17 -11.99 11.93
CA GLY A 144 -0.38 -10.56 11.76
C GLY A 144 0.12 -10.02 10.42
N THR A 145 1.23 -10.56 9.90
CA THR A 145 1.71 -10.25 8.54
C THR A 145 0.72 -10.74 7.47
N HIS A 146 0.15 -11.93 7.62
CA HIS A 146 -0.84 -12.47 6.69
C HIS A 146 -2.15 -11.66 6.70
N VAL A 147 -2.64 -11.31 7.90
CA VAL A 147 -3.80 -10.41 8.08
C VAL A 147 -3.52 -9.05 7.43
N ALA A 148 -2.35 -8.46 7.70
CA ALA A 148 -1.95 -7.19 7.09
C ALA A 148 -1.86 -7.25 5.56
N ALA A 149 -1.35 -8.35 5.01
CA ALA A 149 -1.26 -8.55 3.57
C ALA A 149 -2.64 -8.69 2.90
N THR A 150 -3.61 -9.31 3.58
CA THR A 150 -4.99 -9.41 3.09
C THR A 150 -5.68 -8.05 3.07
N ILE A 151 -5.39 -7.18 4.03
CA ILE A 151 -5.97 -5.83 4.07
C ILE A 151 -5.28 -4.91 3.06
N GLY A 152 -3.96 -4.82 3.12
CA GLY A 152 -3.20 -3.76 2.45
C GLY A 152 -1.94 -4.22 1.73
N GLY A 153 -1.82 -5.51 1.42
CA GLY A 153 -0.78 -6.02 0.53
C GLY A 153 -0.95 -5.51 -0.89
N LEU A 154 0.16 -5.31 -1.60
CA LEU A 154 0.13 -4.89 -3.00
C LEU A 154 -0.59 -5.90 -3.89
N ASP A 155 -0.25 -7.18 -3.77
CA ASP A 155 -0.78 -8.22 -4.67
C ASP A 155 -2.03 -8.87 -4.08
N ASN A 156 -2.06 -9.06 -2.75
CA ASN A 156 -3.11 -9.83 -2.08
C ASN A 156 -4.08 -8.97 -1.26
N GLY A 157 -3.87 -7.65 -1.22
CA GLY A 157 -4.65 -6.74 -0.40
C GLY A 157 -5.85 -6.13 -1.10
N VAL A 158 -6.91 -5.92 -0.33
CA VAL A 158 -8.12 -5.19 -0.76
C VAL A 158 -7.80 -3.71 -1.02
N ALA A 159 -7.04 -3.07 -0.13
CA ALA A 159 -6.76 -1.63 -0.14
C ALA A 159 -5.25 -1.36 -0.22
N LYS A 160 -4.73 -1.32 -1.44
CA LYS A 160 -3.30 -1.49 -1.78
C LYS A 160 -2.37 -0.34 -1.35
N ASN A 161 -2.91 0.79 -0.90
CA ASN A 161 -2.16 1.98 -0.50
C ASN A 161 -2.57 2.55 0.87
N VAL A 162 -3.11 1.69 1.75
CA VAL A 162 -3.33 2.05 3.17
C VAL A 162 -2.02 2.16 3.95
N THR A 163 -2.02 2.94 5.02
CA THR A 163 -0.95 2.98 6.03
C THR A 163 -1.22 1.94 7.12
N LEU A 164 -0.26 1.06 7.39
CA LEU A 164 -0.44 -0.07 8.32
C LEU A 164 0.28 0.19 9.65
N HIS A 165 -0.46 0.12 10.76
CA HIS A 165 0.06 0.24 12.12
C HIS A 165 0.01 -1.11 12.83
N PRO A 166 1.16 -1.74 13.14
CA PRO A 166 1.19 -2.96 13.93
C PRO A 166 0.84 -2.65 15.41
N VAL A 167 -0.08 -3.41 15.97
CA VAL A 167 -0.38 -3.42 17.41
C VAL A 167 -0.20 -4.86 17.89
N LYS A 168 1.02 -5.19 18.34
CA LYS A 168 1.35 -6.55 18.76
C LYS A 168 0.73 -6.85 20.12
N ALA A 169 -0.24 -7.76 20.13
CA ALA A 169 -0.97 -8.22 21.31
C ALA A 169 -0.98 -9.76 21.45
N SER A 170 -0.27 -10.46 20.56
CA SER A 170 0.01 -11.90 20.63
C SER A 170 1.53 -12.13 20.57
N ALA A 171 2.06 -12.88 21.54
CA ALA A 171 3.48 -13.18 21.66
C ALA A 171 3.84 -14.48 20.94
N THR A 172 5.11 -14.58 20.58
CA THR A 172 5.71 -15.86 20.22
C THR A 172 5.67 -16.74 21.47
N GLN A 173 5.02 -17.89 21.39
CA GLN A 173 4.82 -18.77 22.54
C GLN A 173 6.18 -19.27 23.06
N LEU A 174 6.70 -18.66 24.13
CA LEU A 174 7.76 -19.25 24.94
C LEU A 174 7.08 -20.18 25.95
N LEU A 175 7.15 -21.49 25.67
CA LEU A 175 6.99 -22.54 26.68
C LEU A 175 8.30 -22.66 27.48
#